data_AF-A0A956J3I4-F1
#
_entry.id   AF-A0A956J3I4-F1
#
_cell.length_a   1.000
_cell.length_b   1.000
_cell.length_c   1.000
_cell.angle_alpha   90.00
_cell.angle_beta   90.00
_cell.angle_gamma   90.00
#
_symmetry.space_group_name_H-M   'P 1'
#
loop_
_entity.id
_entity.type
_entity.pdbx_description
1 polymer ?
#
loop_
_entity_poly.entity_id
_entity_poly.type
_entity_poly.pdbx_seq_one_letter_code
_entity_poly.pdbx_strand_id
1 'polypeptide(L)'
;MSDERDSSPDLTEDAPSEAAPTAEAPPVEEEAAASSEPAPQTAPADDATPPKQAKGISAKKRKKRKTDSTPEQGEAASEAHTASETQAKPPPATLGPALPAKVAYPLAILSGFLYFLAFPGIDLWPLAFVGLAPLIIAMRNQPTRRAMGLGWMAGFTMTMTGFYWLIDMLKTFSGFGTPLCLLFMSILCGYQGGRIGFMGWLYGRATHRGWPAGPVFCLAFAASELTFPLLFPWYYAATVHQVPALLQLAELGGPILVGLMLVAPNWALSELVFAKLDQRQVNWRLVGVLVALPLVSAGYGALRISQVDAAVAAAPKAKVGVVQANMSLIAKREDKEGGLRRHVRLSQELIRKEGPLDLVVWPETAVARAMDERNAATYYERNV
;
A
#
# COMPACT_ATOMS: atom_id res chain seq x y z
N MET A 1 -41.05 55.74 13.12
CA MET A 1 -40.46 56.98 12.60
C MET A 1 -39.41 56.54 11.60
N SER A 2 -39.81 55.99 10.44
CA SER A 2 -40.42 56.68 9.28
C SER A 2 -39.40 57.63 8.65
N ASP A 3 -39.05 57.60 7.37
CA ASP A 3 -39.44 56.78 6.23
C ASP A 3 -38.48 57.10 5.06
N GLU A 4 -38.17 56.09 4.23
CA GLU A 4 -38.11 56.11 2.75
C GLU A 4 -37.26 57.14 1.97
N ARG A 5 -36.72 56.90 0.76
CA ARG A 5 -36.83 55.85 -0.27
C ARG A 5 -35.77 56.17 -1.34
N ASP A 6 -35.16 55.15 -1.95
CA ASP A 6 -34.96 54.94 -3.41
C ASP A 6 -33.77 53.99 -3.60
N SER A 7 -33.72 52.97 -4.47
CA SER A 7 -34.70 52.14 -5.18
C SER A 7 -33.83 51.07 -5.86
N SER A 8 -34.11 49.79 -5.61
CA SER A 8 -33.55 48.68 -6.40
C SER A 8 -34.32 48.56 -7.74
N PRO A 9 -33.86 47.71 -8.66
CA PRO A 9 -34.57 46.42 -8.69
C PRO A 9 -33.66 45.20 -8.79
N ASP A 10 -34.19 44.20 -8.10
CA ASP A 10 -33.98 42.77 -8.07
C ASP A 10 -34.04 42.12 -9.47
N LEU A 11 -33.24 41.07 -9.71
CA LEU A 11 -33.63 39.92 -10.53
C LEU A 11 -32.86 38.67 -10.05
N THR A 12 -33.65 37.76 -9.51
CA THR A 12 -33.43 36.35 -9.23
C THR A 12 -33.23 35.49 -10.49
N GLU A 13 -32.61 34.32 -10.28
CA GLU A 13 -32.71 33.07 -11.07
C GLU A 13 -32.17 33.08 -12.51
N ASP A 14 -31.06 32.38 -12.73
CA ASP A 14 -31.07 31.11 -13.48
C ASP A 14 -29.68 30.46 -13.54
N ALA A 15 -29.62 29.18 -13.19
CA ALA A 15 -28.51 28.30 -13.52
C ALA A 15 -28.55 27.94 -15.02
N PRO A 16 -27.38 27.69 -15.62
CA PRO A 16 -27.30 26.51 -16.46
C PRO A 16 -26.11 25.64 -16.08
N SER A 17 -26.45 24.38 -15.86
CA SER A 17 -25.62 23.21 -16.11
C SER A 17 -24.98 23.31 -17.51
N GLU A 18 -23.66 23.46 -17.59
CA GLU A 18 -22.90 23.06 -18.77
C GLU A 18 -22.02 21.86 -18.42
N ALA A 19 -22.51 20.70 -18.86
CA ALA A 19 -21.77 19.48 -18.96
C ALA A 19 -20.54 19.68 -19.86
N ALA A 20 -19.38 19.24 -19.38
CA ALA A 20 -18.20 19.10 -20.23
C ALA A 20 -18.53 18.19 -21.42
N PRO A 21 -18.20 18.56 -22.67
CA PRO A 21 -18.49 17.73 -23.81
C PRO A 21 -17.58 16.49 -23.77
N THR A 22 -18.22 15.34 -23.60
CA THR A 22 -17.68 14.02 -23.91
C THR A 22 -17.18 14.03 -25.35
N ALA A 23 -15.86 13.95 -25.53
CA ALA A 23 -15.28 13.71 -26.85
C ALA A 23 -15.58 12.26 -27.25
N GLU A 24 -16.69 12.09 -27.97
CA GLU A 24 -17.07 10.86 -28.64
C GLU A 24 -16.02 10.56 -29.73
N ALA A 25 -15.34 9.43 -29.62
CA ALA A 25 -14.44 8.95 -30.67
C ALA A 25 -15.28 8.47 -31.86
N PRO A 26 -14.93 8.82 -33.11
CA PRO A 26 -15.67 8.34 -34.27
C PRO A 26 -15.48 6.82 -34.45
N PRO A 27 -16.47 6.12 -35.06
CA PRO A 27 -16.42 4.68 -35.23
C PRO A 27 -15.30 4.30 -36.21
N VAL A 28 -14.49 3.31 -35.85
CA VAL A 28 -13.52 2.69 -36.75
C VAL A 28 -14.30 1.77 -37.67
N GLU A 29 -14.41 2.14 -38.94
CA GLU A 29 -14.89 1.28 -40.00
C GLU A 29 -13.97 0.06 -40.16
N GLU A 30 -14.59 -1.11 -40.18
CA GLU A 30 -14.00 -2.42 -40.38
C GLU A 30 -13.64 -2.56 -41.87
N GLU A 31 -12.37 -2.32 -42.23
CA GLU A 31 -11.87 -2.65 -43.56
C GLU A 31 -11.07 -3.95 -43.53
N ALA A 32 -11.73 -5.00 -43.99
CA ALA A 32 -11.16 -6.29 -44.27
C ALA A 32 -10.16 -6.19 -45.44
N ALA A 33 -8.88 -6.38 -45.16
CA ALA A 33 -7.86 -6.60 -46.19
C ALA A 33 -7.18 -7.95 -45.96
N ALA A 34 -7.66 -8.94 -46.71
CA ALA A 34 -6.97 -10.20 -46.92
C ALA A 34 -5.61 -9.94 -47.58
N SER A 35 -4.53 -10.40 -46.95
CA SER A 35 -3.26 -10.62 -47.64
C SER A 35 -2.57 -11.84 -47.04
N SER A 36 -2.47 -12.83 -47.92
CA SER A 36 -1.79 -14.12 -47.81
C SER A 36 -0.28 -13.95 -47.69
N GLU A 37 0.37 -14.74 -46.83
CA GLU A 37 1.74 -15.26 -47.03
C GLU A 37 2.07 -16.37 -45.99
N PRO A 38 3.10 -17.22 -46.21
CA PRO A 38 2.94 -18.68 -46.18
C PRO A 38 3.53 -19.37 -44.94
N ALA A 39 3.11 -20.62 -44.75
CA ALA A 39 3.60 -21.52 -43.72
C ALA A 39 5.11 -21.85 -43.85
N PRO A 40 5.86 -21.97 -42.73
CA PRO A 40 7.11 -22.70 -42.71
C PRO A 40 6.87 -24.20 -42.46
N GLN A 41 7.64 -24.97 -43.21
CA GLN A 41 7.60 -26.41 -43.39
C GLN A 41 8.03 -27.20 -42.15
N THR A 42 7.41 -28.37 -42.02
CA THR A 42 7.77 -29.51 -41.19
C THR A 42 9.04 -30.21 -41.66
N ALA A 43 9.88 -30.70 -40.74
CA ALA A 43 10.52 -32.03 -40.72
C ALA A 43 11.52 -32.14 -39.53
N PRO A 44 11.97 -33.35 -39.12
CA PRO A 44 11.18 -34.50 -38.69
C PRO A 44 11.61 -35.00 -37.30
N ALA A 45 10.80 -35.92 -36.75
CA ALA A 45 11.16 -36.76 -35.60
C ALA A 45 12.15 -37.85 -36.02
N ASP A 46 13.01 -38.30 -35.10
CA ASP A 46 13.35 -39.72 -35.01
C ASP A 46 13.80 -40.14 -33.60
N ASP A 47 13.40 -41.37 -33.31
CA ASP A 47 13.50 -42.20 -32.12
C ASP A 47 14.88 -42.29 -31.46
N ALA A 48 14.90 -42.49 -30.13
CA ALA A 48 15.22 -43.79 -29.53
C ALA A 48 15.41 -43.71 -28.00
N THR A 49 14.74 -44.61 -27.29
CA THR A 49 14.90 -44.92 -25.85
C THR A 49 15.18 -46.44 -25.75
N PRO A 50 15.52 -47.03 -24.59
CA PRO A 50 16.68 -46.93 -23.68
C PRO A 50 17.45 -48.31 -23.65
N PRO A 51 18.21 -48.79 -22.61
CA PRO A 51 17.70 -49.10 -21.25
C PRO A 51 18.69 -49.14 -20.04
N LYS A 52 18.08 -49.18 -18.83
CA LYS A 52 18.44 -50.00 -17.62
C LYS A 52 19.75 -49.77 -16.84
N GLN A 53 19.67 -49.50 -15.53
CA GLN A 53 19.77 -50.53 -14.46
C GLN A 53 19.66 -49.97 -13.03
N ALA A 54 19.08 -50.79 -12.16
CA ALA A 54 18.84 -50.59 -10.73
C ALA A 54 19.92 -51.22 -9.84
N LYS A 55 20.01 -50.75 -8.59
CA LYS A 55 20.44 -51.42 -7.33
C LYS A 55 20.37 -50.33 -6.24
N GLY A 56 19.71 -50.43 -5.10
CA GLY A 56 19.34 -51.58 -4.26
C GLY A 56 20.10 -51.50 -2.93
N ILE A 57 19.42 -51.84 -1.82
CA ILE A 57 19.93 -52.13 -0.45
C ILE A 57 19.97 -50.91 0.50
N SER A 58 19.58 -50.93 1.78
CA SER A 58 18.71 -51.76 2.65
C SER A 58 18.77 -51.14 4.06
N ALA A 59 17.72 -51.37 4.85
CA ALA A 59 17.55 -50.96 6.24
C ALA A 59 18.55 -51.58 7.23
N LYS A 60 18.75 -50.94 8.40
CA LYS A 60 19.02 -51.65 9.66
C LYS A 60 18.56 -50.91 10.93
N LYS A 61 17.86 -51.70 11.75
CA LYS A 61 17.26 -51.48 13.09
C LYS A 61 18.30 -51.48 14.23
N ARG A 62 17.77 -51.15 15.43
CA ARG A 62 18.17 -51.46 16.84
C ARG A 62 19.02 -50.38 17.53
N LYS A 63 18.79 -50.05 18.81
CA LYS A 63 18.45 -50.94 19.95
C LYS A 63 17.81 -50.16 21.12
N LYS A 64 16.74 -50.71 21.70
CA LYS A 64 16.27 -50.52 23.08
C LYS A 64 17.30 -51.14 24.04
N ARG A 65 17.53 -50.52 25.21
CA ARG A 65 18.03 -51.23 26.39
C ARG A 65 17.26 -50.73 27.63
N LYS A 66 16.77 -51.71 28.39
CA LYS A 66 16.00 -51.66 29.63
C LYS A 66 16.86 -52.42 30.64
N THR A 67 17.01 -51.94 31.87
CA THR A 67 17.42 -52.76 33.03
C THR A 67 16.93 -52.08 34.31
N ASP A 68 16.18 -52.87 35.09
CA ASP A 68 15.72 -52.63 36.46
C ASP A 68 16.88 -52.72 37.47
N SER A 69 16.76 -52.04 38.63
CA SER A 69 16.80 -52.64 39.98
C SER A 69 16.88 -51.57 41.10
N THR A 70 15.95 -51.64 42.04
CA THR A 70 15.93 -51.07 43.41
C THR A 70 16.56 -52.08 44.40
N PRO A 71 16.62 -51.87 45.73
CA PRO A 71 16.62 -50.66 46.57
C PRO A 71 17.76 -50.66 47.63
N GLU A 72 18.04 -49.53 48.29
CA GLU A 72 18.61 -49.57 49.65
C GLU A 72 18.17 -48.38 50.50
N GLN A 73 17.86 -48.71 51.75
CA GLN A 73 17.24 -47.92 52.80
C GLN A 73 18.29 -47.08 53.54
N GLY A 74 17.88 -45.98 54.17
CA GLY A 74 18.75 -45.32 55.15
C GLY A 74 18.34 -43.92 55.59
N GLU A 75 17.52 -43.89 56.63
CA GLU A 75 17.48 -42.89 57.71
C GLU A 75 16.79 -41.52 57.55
N ALA A 76 16.16 -41.18 58.67
CA ALA A 76 15.21 -40.13 58.92
C ALA A 76 15.84 -38.98 59.71
N ALA A 77 15.38 -37.75 59.48
CA ALA A 77 15.24 -36.67 60.45
C ALA A 77 14.51 -35.50 59.75
N SER A 78 13.25 -35.23 60.10
CA SER A 78 12.83 -34.21 61.07
C SER A 78 12.71 -32.80 60.46
N GLU A 79 11.44 -32.47 60.17
CA GLU A 79 10.76 -31.18 60.41
C GLU A 79 11.44 -29.85 60.02
N ALA A 80 10.89 -29.19 59.00
CA ALA A 80 10.50 -27.78 59.05
C ALA A 80 9.52 -27.46 57.91
N HIS A 81 8.23 -27.46 58.23
CA HIS A 81 7.21 -26.87 57.38
C HIS A 81 7.46 -25.36 57.26
N THR A 82 7.99 -24.93 56.11
CA THR A 82 7.87 -23.53 55.68
C THR A 82 7.06 -23.56 54.39
N ALA A 83 5.75 -23.40 54.52
CA ALA A 83 4.86 -23.17 53.39
C ALA A 83 5.22 -21.80 52.79
N SER A 84 6.14 -21.81 51.83
CA SER A 84 6.32 -20.69 50.92
C SER A 84 5.10 -20.65 50.03
N GLU A 85 4.13 -19.79 50.36
CA GLU A 85 3.08 -19.36 49.45
C GLU A 85 3.75 -18.85 48.18
N THR A 86 3.83 -19.74 47.18
CA THR A 86 4.11 -19.34 45.82
C THR A 86 2.92 -18.48 45.41
N GLN A 87 3.08 -17.16 45.47
CA GLN A 87 2.14 -16.21 44.90
C GLN A 87 1.90 -16.65 43.45
N ALA A 88 0.79 -17.33 43.23
CA ALA A 88 0.34 -17.71 41.92
C ALA A 88 0.20 -16.42 41.12
N LYS A 89 1.02 -16.31 40.07
CA LYS A 89 0.88 -15.30 39.03
C LYS A 89 -0.62 -15.18 38.71
N PRO A 90 -1.23 -13.98 38.81
CA PRO A 90 -2.64 -13.84 38.53
C PRO A 90 -2.91 -14.44 37.15
N PRO A 91 -3.99 -15.25 36.99
CA PRO A 91 -4.30 -15.84 35.71
C PRO A 91 -4.35 -14.72 34.67
N PRO A 92 -3.75 -14.89 33.48
CA PRO A 92 -3.85 -13.88 32.45
C PRO A 92 -5.33 -13.55 32.27
N ALA A 93 -5.68 -12.27 32.37
CA ALA A 93 -7.04 -11.80 32.18
C ALA A 93 -7.61 -12.52 30.96
N THR A 94 -8.64 -13.34 31.18
CA THR A 94 -9.15 -14.26 30.17
C THR A 94 -9.76 -13.43 29.06
N LEU A 95 -8.94 -13.13 28.06
CA LEU A 95 -9.34 -12.43 26.85
C LEU A 95 -10.55 -13.19 26.26
N GLY A 96 -11.67 -12.49 26.04
CA GLY A 96 -12.89 -13.11 25.52
C GLY A 96 -12.68 -13.86 24.19
N PRO A 97 -13.62 -14.71 23.75
CA PRO A 97 -13.42 -15.60 22.60
C PRO A 97 -13.12 -14.85 21.28
N ALA A 98 -12.43 -15.54 20.37
CA ALA A 98 -12.20 -15.04 19.02
C ALA A 98 -13.52 -14.84 18.26
N LEU A 99 -13.58 -13.83 17.39
CA LEU A 99 -14.76 -13.61 16.55
C LEU A 99 -14.94 -14.76 15.55
N PRO A 100 -16.18 -15.21 15.29
CA PRO A 100 -16.44 -16.28 14.34
C PRO A 100 -16.06 -15.85 12.92
N ALA A 101 -15.70 -16.84 12.11
CA ALA A 101 -15.32 -16.71 10.71
C ALA A 101 -16.23 -15.77 9.90
N LYS A 102 -17.54 -15.95 10.08
CA LYS A 102 -18.61 -15.27 9.36
C LYS A 102 -18.68 -13.77 9.68
N VAL A 103 -18.08 -13.32 10.78
CA VAL A 103 -18.00 -11.91 11.18
C VAL A 103 -16.62 -11.35 10.90
N ALA A 104 -15.57 -12.11 11.18
CA ALA A 104 -14.19 -11.65 11.04
C ALA A 104 -13.81 -11.33 9.57
N TYR A 105 -14.19 -12.18 8.61
CA TYR A 105 -13.85 -11.94 7.20
C TYR A 105 -14.56 -10.72 6.60
N PRO A 106 -15.88 -10.50 6.82
CA PRO A 106 -16.53 -9.26 6.40
C PRO A 106 -15.88 -8.01 7.00
N LEU A 107 -15.44 -8.03 8.26
CA LEU A 107 -14.70 -6.91 8.86
C LEU A 107 -13.34 -6.68 8.19
N ALA A 108 -12.63 -7.75 7.82
CA ALA A 108 -11.37 -7.62 7.07
C ALA A 108 -11.60 -7.03 5.67
N ILE A 109 -12.62 -7.49 4.94
CA ILE A 109 -13.02 -6.93 3.64
C ILE A 109 -13.41 -5.45 3.79
N LEU A 110 -14.24 -5.12 4.78
CA LEU A 110 -14.62 -3.74 5.09
C LEU A 110 -13.39 -2.87 5.35
N SER A 111 -12.42 -3.36 6.12
CA SER A 111 -11.17 -2.63 6.36
C SER A 111 -10.39 -2.36 5.07
N GLY A 112 -10.27 -3.35 4.20
CA GLY A 112 -9.63 -3.19 2.89
C GLY A 112 -10.36 -2.18 2.01
N PHE A 113 -11.70 -2.19 2.02
CA PHE A 113 -12.51 -1.25 1.25
C PHE A 113 -12.42 0.19 1.79
N LEU A 114 -12.49 0.38 3.12
CA LEU A 114 -12.30 1.69 3.74
C LEU A 114 -10.91 2.25 3.48
N TYR A 115 -9.88 1.40 3.46
CA TYR A 115 -8.53 1.79 3.06
C TYR A 115 -8.52 2.26 1.59
N PHE A 116 -9.09 1.49 0.66
CA PHE A 116 -9.22 1.93 -0.73
C PHE A 116 -9.89 3.31 -0.86
N LEU A 117 -11.02 3.53 -0.18
CA LEU A 117 -11.72 4.82 -0.23
C LEU A 117 -10.86 5.98 0.28
N ALA A 118 -10.00 5.73 1.27
CA ALA A 118 -9.06 6.72 1.80
C ALA A 118 -7.86 6.96 0.86
N PHE A 119 -7.59 6.08 -0.10
CA PHE A 119 -6.37 6.09 -0.90
C PHE A 119 -6.42 7.11 -2.05
N PRO A 120 -5.25 7.56 -2.57
CA PRO A 120 -5.19 8.45 -3.72
C PRO A 120 -6.10 8.03 -4.88
N GLY A 121 -6.87 8.99 -5.37
CA GLY A 121 -7.83 8.83 -6.46
C GLY A 121 -9.28 8.91 -5.99
N ILE A 122 -9.59 8.35 -4.81
CA ILE A 122 -10.91 8.53 -4.16
C ILE A 122 -10.83 9.62 -3.07
N ASP A 123 -9.70 9.73 -2.38
CA ASP A 123 -9.36 10.84 -1.49
C ASP A 123 -10.32 11.07 -0.30
N LEU A 124 -11.06 10.05 0.14
CA LEU A 124 -11.83 10.09 1.40
C LEU A 124 -10.91 9.87 2.61
N TRP A 125 -9.87 10.68 2.70
CA TRP A 125 -8.77 10.59 3.65
C TRP A 125 -9.18 10.52 5.14
N PRO A 126 -10.31 11.08 5.62
CA PRO A 126 -10.71 10.90 7.03
C PRO A 126 -10.96 9.43 7.40
N LEU A 127 -11.27 8.58 6.41
CA LEU A 127 -11.39 7.15 6.62
C LEU A 127 -10.07 6.50 7.05
N ALA A 128 -8.91 7.13 6.84
CA ALA A 128 -7.63 6.64 7.35
C ALA A 128 -7.60 6.51 8.89
N PHE A 129 -8.38 7.31 9.62
CA PHE A 129 -8.41 7.23 11.08
C PHE A 129 -9.25 6.07 11.63
N VAL A 130 -10.08 5.46 10.78
CA VAL A 130 -11.06 4.42 11.18
C VAL A 130 -10.98 3.15 10.34
N GLY A 131 -10.30 3.19 9.19
CA GLY A 131 -10.32 2.13 8.17
C GLY A 131 -9.61 0.84 8.57
N LEU A 132 -8.64 0.89 9.50
CA LEU A 132 -7.96 -0.29 10.03
C LEU A 132 -8.61 -0.86 11.30
N ALA A 133 -9.46 -0.09 11.98
CA ALA A 133 -10.15 -0.54 13.19
C ALA A 133 -10.94 -1.87 12.98
N PRO A 134 -11.69 -2.07 11.88
CA PRO A 134 -12.37 -3.34 11.62
C PRO A 134 -11.40 -4.53 11.53
N LEU A 135 -10.22 -4.36 10.94
CA LEU A 135 -9.20 -5.41 10.85
C LEU A 135 -8.58 -5.73 12.22
N ILE A 136 -8.26 -4.70 13.02
CA ILE A 136 -7.78 -4.89 14.40
C ILE A 136 -8.79 -5.72 15.20
N ILE A 137 -10.08 -5.38 15.08
CA ILE A 137 -11.17 -6.09 15.75
C ILE A 137 -11.31 -7.52 15.22
N ALA A 138 -11.23 -7.73 13.90
CA ALA A 138 -11.34 -9.05 13.28
C ALA A 138 -10.26 -10.04 13.75
N MET A 139 -9.04 -9.53 13.98
CA MET A 139 -7.89 -10.34 14.39
C MET A 139 -7.83 -10.65 15.88
N ARG A 140 -8.76 -10.11 16.68
CA ARG A 140 -8.86 -10.35 18.12
C ARG A 140 -8.87 -11.85 18.45
N ASN A 141 -7.87 -12.28 19.22
CA ASN A 141 -7.69 -13.65 19.71
C ASN A 141 -7.72 -14.74 18.62
N GLN A 142 -7.46 -14.39 17.36
CA GLN A 142 -7.42 -15.34 16.27
C GLN A 142 -6.12 -16.17 16.31
N PRO A 143 -6.16 -17.46 15.92
CA PRO A 143 -4.93 -18.21 15.72
C PRO A 143 -4.09 -17.57 14.61
N THR A 144 -2.76 -17.67 14.70
CA THR A 144 -1.82 -16.96 13.80
C THR A 144 -2.15 -17.13 12.32
N ARG A 145 -2.51 -18.34 11.89
CA ARG A 145 -2.89 -18.62 10.49
C ARG A 145 -4.14 -17.85 10.05
N ARG A 146 -5.11 -17.68 10.95
CA ARG A 146 -6.34 -16.94 10.66
C ARG A 146 -6.11 -15.43 10.69
N ALA A 147 -5.28 -14.93 11.61
CA ALA A 147 -4.85 -13.53 11.59
C ALA A 147 -4.13 -13.19 10.27
N MET A 148 -3.23 -14.07 9.80
CA MET A 148 -2.61 -13.95 8.48
C MET A 148 -3.65 -13.92 7.35
N GLY A 149 -4.63 -14.83 7.36
CA GLY A 149 -5.69 -14.87 6.35
C GLY A 149 -6.62 -13.66 6.36
N LEU A 150 -6.90 -13.08 7.53
CA LEU A 150 -7.68 -11.85 7.68
C LEU A 150 -6.89 -10.65 7.15
N GLY A 151 -5.63 -10.53 7.51
CA GLY A 151 -4.75 -9.51 6.98
C GLY A 151 -4.62 -9.61 5.46
N TRP A 152 -4.42 -10.82 4.93
CA TRP A 152 -4.35 -11.06 3.48
C TRP A 152 -5.65 -10.65 2.79
N MET A 153 -6.81 -10.99 3.36
CA MET A 153 -8.10 -10.60 2.80
C MET A 153 -8.27 -9.08 2.75
N ALA A 154 -7.92 -8.37 3.83
CA ALA A 154 -7.98 -6.91 3.85
C ALA A 154 -7.04 -6.28 2.81
N GLY A 155 -5.79 -6.77 2.73
CA GLY A 155 -4.82 -6.30 1.74
C GLY A 155 -5.22 -6.64 0.31
N PHE A 156 -5.79 -7.82 0.07
CA PHE A 156 -6.31 -8.24 -1.23
C PHE A 156 -7.49 -7.38 -1.66
N THR A 157 -8.45 -7.11 -0.77
CA THR A 157 -9.57 -6.21 -1.07
C THR A 157 -9.08 -4.81 -1.40
N MET A 158 -8.18 -4.24 -0.58
CA MET A 158 -7.61 -2.91 -0.83
C MET A 158 -6.89 -2.84 -2.18
N THR A 159 -6.04 -3.82 -2.47
CA THR A 159 -5.26 -3.81 -3.72
C THR A 159 -6.16 -4.08 -4.91
N MET A 160 -7.11 -5.01 -4.83
CA MET A 160 -8.07 -5.24 -5.91
C MET A 160 -8.87 -4.01 -6.30
N THR A 161 -9.34 -3.27 -5.30
CA THR A 161 -10.18 -2.08 -5.52
C THR A 161 -9.34 -0.85 -5.84
N GLY A 162 -8.19 -0.66 -5.19
CA GLY A 162 -7.31 0.49 -5.41
C GLY A 162 -6.41 0.39 -6.64
N PHE A 163 -6.08 -0.82 -7.09
CA PHE A 163 -5.26 -1.06 -8.28
C PHE A 163 -6.14 -1.39 -9.49
N TYR A 164 -7.40 -0.91 -9.51
CA TYR A 164 -8.33 -1.14 -10.61
C TYR A 164 -7.74 -0.75 -11.98
N TRP A 165 -6.92 0.30 -12.03
CA TRP A 165 -6.23 0.79 -13.23
C TRP A 165 -5.27 -0.24 -13.86
N LEU A 166 -4.84 -1.27 -13.13
CA LEU A 166 -4.01 -2.34 -13.70
C LEU A 166 -4.71 -3.10 -14.80
N ILE A 167 -6.03 -3.21 -14.76
CA ILE A 167 -6.75 -3.99 -15.77
C ILE A 167 -6.56 -3.38 -17.16
N ASP A 168 -6.64 -2.06 -17.26
CA ASP A 168 -6.49 -1.34 -18.53
C ASP A 168 -5.04 -1.32 -18.97
N MET A 169 -4.11 -1.11 -18.03
CA MET A 169 -2.67 -1.25 -18.29
C MET A 169 -2.34 -2.62 -18.88
N LEU A 170 -2.81 -3.71 -18.25
CA LEU A 170 -2.56 -5.07 -18.71
C LEU A 170 -3.15 -5.30 -20.11
N LYS A 171 -4.39 -4.86 -20.36
CA LYS A 171 -5.01 -4.97 -21.70
C LYS A 171 -4.18 -4.23 -22.75
N THR A 172 -3.82 -2.97 -22.50
CA THR A 172 -3.08 -2.13 -23.44
C THR A 172 -1.70 -2.70 -23.78
N PHE A 173 -0.97 -3.24 -22.80
CA PHE A 173 0.42 -3.66 -23.01
C PHE A 173 0.62 -5.14 -23.31
N SER A 174 -0.31 -6.02 -22.92
CA SER A 174 -0.21 -7.46 -23.20
C SER A 174 -1.00 -7.91 -24.43
N GLY A 175 -2.04 -7.17 -24.83
CA GLY A 175 -2.98 -7.59 -25.87
C GLY A 175 -3.92 -8.73 -25.44
N PHE A 176 -3.89 -9.14 -24.17
CA PHE A 176 -4.76 -10.21 -23.66
C PHE A 176 -6.20 -9.73 -23.40
N GLY A 177 -7.14 -10.68 -23.51
CA GLY A 177 -8.54 -10.45 -23.15
C GLY A 177 -8.76 -10.26 -21.65
N THR A 178 -9.88 -9.62 -21.30
CA THR A 178 -10.26 -9.27 -19.92
C THR A 178 -10.13 -10.40 -18.90
N PRO A 179 -10.55 -11.66 -19.16
CA PRO A 179 -10.45 -12.73 -18.16
C PRO A 179 -9.00 -13.03 -17.73
N LEU A 180 -8.07 -13.01 -18.69
CA LEU A 180 -6.66 -13.30 -18.41
C LEU A 180 -6.00 -12.11 -17.69
N CYS A 181 -6.34 -10.88 -18.06
CA CYS A 181 -5.90 -9.69 -17.34
C CYS A 181 -6.42 -9.66 -15.89
N LEU A 182 -7.67 -10.06 -15.65
CA LEU A 182 -8.22 -10.20 -14.29
C LEU A 182 -7.49 -11.27 -13.48
N LEU A 183 -7.12 -12.39 -14.09
CA LEU A 183 -6.31 -13.42 -13.44
C LEU A 183 -4.94 -12.88 -13.02
N PHE A 184 -4.23 -12.20 -13.93
CA PHE A 184 -2.91 -11.62 -13.61
C PHE A 184 -3.00 -10.52 -12.56
N MET A 185 -4.00 -9.64 -12.66
CA MET A 185 -4.29 -8.65 -11.62
C MET A 185 -4.56 -9.34 -10.28
N SER A 186 -5.26 -10.47 -10.26
CA SER A 186 -5.53 -11.24 -9.05
C SER A 186 -4.30 -11.84 -8.40
N ILE A 187 -3.40 -12.40 -9.21
CA ILE A 187 -2.13 -12.92 -8.71
C ILE A 187 -1.31 -11.80 -8.10
N LEU A 188 -1.20 -10.66 -8.80
CA LEU A 188 -0.44 -9.51 -8.32
C LEU A 188 -1.06 -8.88 -7.06
N CYS A 189 -2.36 -8.64 -7.03
CA CYS A 189 -3.05 -8.11 -5.86
C CYS A 189 -2.99 -9.09 -4.68
N GLY A 190 -3.02 -10.40 -4.96
CA GLY A 190 -2.78 -11.44 -3.96
C GLY A 190 -1.38 -11.34 -3.33
N TYR A 191 -0.36 -11.08 -4.14
CA TYR A 191 1.00 -10.86 -3.66
C TYR A 191 1.13 -9.55 -2.87
N GLN A 192 0.63 -8.43 -3.41
CA GLN A 192 0.67 -7.11 -2.78
C GLN A 192 -0.11 -7.09 -1.46
N GLY A 193 -1.30 -7.71 -1.43
CA GLY A 193 -2.10 -7.93 -0.22
C GLY A 193 -1.42 -8.84 0.81
N GLY A 194 -0.45 -9.64 0.35
CA GLY A 194 0.48 -10.42 1.19
C GLY A 194 1.17 -9.59 2.27
N ARG A 195 1.42 -8.29 2.05
CA ARG A 195 1.97 -7.40 3.08
C ARG A 195 1.11 -7.34 4.33
N ILE A 196 -0.20 -7.12 4.17
CA ILE A 196 -1.14 -7.06 5.30
C ILE A 196 -1.37 -8.46 5.87
N GLY A 197 -1.25 -9.51 5.05
CA GLY A 197 -1.18 -10.89 5.53
C GLY A 197 0.03 -11.16 6.42
N PHE A 198 1.22 -10.67 6.04
CA PHE A 198 2.44 -10.77 6.82
C PHE A 198 2.35 -9.98 8.13
N MET A 199 1.74 -8.79 8.11
CA MET A 199 1.36 -8.05 9.32
C MET A 199 0.46 -8.90 10.23
N GLY A 200 -0.59 -9.51 9.68
CA GLY A 200 -1.49 -10.38 10.44
C GLY A 200 -0.78 -11.61 11.03
N TRP A 201 0.19 -12.18 10.31
CA TRP A 201 1.05 -13.26 10.81
C TRP A 201 1.94 -12.80 11.97
N LEU A 202 2.64 -11.67 11.83
CA LEU A 202 3.46 -11.09 12.90
C LEU A 202 2.63 -10.81 14.15
N TYR A 203 1.48 -10.17 13.96
CA TYR A 203 0.51 -9.86 15.02
C TYR A 203 0.06 -11.13 15.74
N GLY A 204 -0.43 -12.13 15.00
CA GLY A 204 -0.94 -13.37 15.58
C GLY A 204 0.16 -14.21 16.24
N ARG A 205 1.41 -14.11 15.79
CA ARG A 205 2.55 -14.83 16.37
C ARG A 205 3.00 -14.20 17.68
N ALA A 206 3.02 -12.87 17.78
CA ALA A 206 3.44 -12.15 18.98
C ALA A 206 2.35 -12.16 20.06
N THR A 207 1.08 -11.95 19.70
CA THR A 207 -0.03 -12.00 20.66
C THR A 207 -0.22 -13.38 21.29
N HIS A 208 -0.01 -14.47 20.52
CA HIS A 208 -0.01 -15.84 21.08
C HIS A 208 1.16 -16.09 22.05
N ARG A 209 2.23 -15.28 22.01
CA ARG A 209 3.30 -15.29 23.02
C ARG A 209 2.99 -14.42 24.24
N GLY A 210 1.79 -13.83 24.32
CA GLY A 210 1.35 -12.98 25.42
C GLY A 210 1.75 -11.52 25.29
N TRP A 211 2.23 -11.08 24.12
CA TRP A 211 2.57 -9.66 23.92
C TRP A 211 1.29 -8.81 23.77
N PRO A 212 1.29 -7.55 24.22
CA PRO A 212 0.10 -6.70 24.19
C PRO A 212 -0.34 -6.39 22.75
N ALA A 213 -1.61 -6.63 22.44
CA ALA A 213 -2.15 -6.59 21.08
C ALA A 213 -1.95 -5.24 20.37
N GLY A 214 -2.22 -4.12 21.05
CA GLY A 214 -2.12 -2.79 20.48
C GLY A 214 -0.72 -2.42 19.97
N PRO A 215 0.31 -2.40 20.83
CA PRO A 215 1.69 -2.16 20.41
C PRO A 215 2.17 -3.16 19.35
N VAL A 216 1.78 -4.43 19.50
CA VAL A 216 2.11 -5.48 18.51
C VAL A 216 1.51 -5.17 17.14
N PHE A 217 0.27 -4.65 17.07
CA PHE A 217 -0.33 -4.27 15.80
C PHE A 217 0.46 -3.14 15.14
N CYS A 218 0.81 -2.08 15.88
CA CYS A 218 1.63 -0.97 15.38
C CYS A 218 3.00 -1.47 14.87
N LEU A 219 3.70 -2.31 15.65
CA LEU A 219 5.01 -2.85 15.28
C LEU A 219 4.90 -3.81 14.09
N ALA A 220 3.88 -4.66 14.04
CA ALA A 220 3.64 -5.56 12.91
C ALA A 220 3.31 -4.77 11.63
N PHE A 221 2.53 -3.70 11.75
CA PHE A 221 2.22 -2.78 10.66
C PHE A 221 3.50 -2.14 10.12
N ALA A 222 4.29 -1.50 10.99
CA ALA A 222 5.54 -0.85 10.59
C ALA A 222 6.55 -1.84 10.00
N ALA A 223 6.72 -3.01 10.62
CA ALA A 223 7.58 -4.07 10.10
C ALA A 223 7.11 -4.53 8.72
N SER A 224 5.80 -4.69 8.50
CA SER A 224 5.27 -5.09 7.20
C SER A 224 5.50 -4.05 6.11
N GLU A 225 5.37 -2.76 6.43
CA GLU A 225 5.66 -1.68 5.47
C GLU A 225 7.16 -1.57 5.17
N LEU A 226 8.02 -1.88 6.14
CA LEU A 226 9.47 -1.80 5.98
C LEU A 226 10.07 -2.99 5.22
N THR A 227 9.60 -4.21 5.51
CA THR A 227 10.33 -5.43 5.12
C THR A 227 9.62 -6.29 4.08
N PHE A 228 8.32 -6.08 3.84
CA PHE A 228 7.61 -6.91 2.87
C PHE A 228 7.96 -6.44 1.45
N PRO A 229 8.53 -7.31 0.59
CA PRO A 229 8.85 -6.94 -0.78
C PRO A 229 7.56 -6.69 -1.55
N LEU A 230 7.45 -5.49 -2.13
CA LEU A 230 6.33 -5.11 -2.99
C LEU A 230 6.85 -4.88 -4.41
N LEU A 231 6.08 -5.31 -5.41
CA LEU A 231 6.40 -4.99 -6.80
C LEU A 231 6.14 -3.51 -7.10
N PHE A 232 5.04 -3.00 -6.53
CA PHE A 232 4.70 -1.58 -6.53
C PHE A 232 4.68 -1.12 -5.08
N PRO A 233 5.67 -0.33 -4.60
CA PRO A 233 5.66 0.21 -3.25
C PRO A 233 4.50 1.17 -3.02
N TRP A 234 3.75 0.98 -1.94
CA TRP A 234 2.69 1.89 -1.46
C TRP A 234 2.73 1.94 0.06
N TYR A 235 2.31 3.05 0.66
CA TYR A 235 2.33 3.23 2.12
C TYR A 235 0.98 3.74 2.62
N TYR A 236 0.60 3.40 3.84
CA TYR A 236 -0.63 3.91 4.46
C TYR A 236 -0.67 5.43 4.53
N ALA A 237 0.48 6.08 4.70
CA ALA A 237 0.62 7.53 4.69
C ALA A 237 0.06 8.21 3.42
N ALA A 238 0.05 7.53 2.28
CA ALA A 238 -0.51 8.09 1.05
C ALA A 238 -2.01 8.40 1.16
N THR A 239 -2.73 7.79 2.12
CA THR A 239 -4.15 8.10 2.36
C THR A 239 -4.41 9.55 2.76
N VAL A 240 -3.42 10.25 3.29
CA VAL A 240 -3.54 11.66 3.73
C VAL A 240 -2.70 12.60 2.86
N HIS A 241 -2.43 12.22 1.60
CA HIS A 241 -1.61 13.04 0.69
C HIS A 241 -2.16 14.46 0.47
N GLN A 242 -3.49 14.62 0.52
CA GLN A 242 -4.17 15.92 0.44
C GLN A 242 -4.05 16.78 1.70
N VAL A 243 -3.43 16.26 2.78
CA VAL A 243 -3.25 16.97 4.05
C VAL A 243 -1.76 17.03 4.39
N PRO A 244 -0.98 17.92 3.75
CA PRO A 244 0.47 18.00 3.94
C PRO A 244 0.92 18.17 5.40
N ALA A 245 0.10 18.82 6.24
CA ALA A 245 0.37 18.97 7.66
C ALA A 245 0.50 17.62 8.39
N LEU A 246 -0.23 16.58 7.97
CA LEU A 246 -0.10 15.23 8.55
C LEU A 246 1.13 14.48 8.06
N LEU A 247 1.69 14.87 6.90
CA LEU A 247 2.78 14.14 6.24
C LEU A 247 4.18 14.53 6.72
N GLN A 248 4.36 15.70 7.35
CA GLN A 248 5.71 16.25 7.59
C GLN A 248 6.60 15.36 8.47
N LEU A 249 6.03 14.52 9.35
CA LEU A 249 6.81 13.54 10.11
C LEU A 249 7.54 12.51 9.22
N ALA A 250 7.21 12.43 7.93
CA ALA A 250 7.96 11.63 6.97
C ALA A 250 9.44 12.05 6.88
N GLU A 251 9.81 13.29 7.20
CA GLU A 251 11.22 13.69 7.22
C GLU A 251 12.02 13.01 8.37
N LEU A 252 11.35 12.59 9.45
CA LEU A 252 11.98 11.97 10.62
C LEU A 252 12.01 10.44 10.57
N GLY A 253 10.93 9.83 10.06
CA GLY A 253 10.77 8.37 10.09
C GLY A 253 10.16 7.79 8.82
N GLY A 254 10.18 8.55 7.73
CA GLY A 254 9.58 8.14 6.47
C GLY A 254 8.05 7.99 6.53
N PRO A 255 7.44 7.48 5.46
CA PRO A 255 5.99 7.28 5.41
C PRO A 255 5.47 6.32 6.48
N ILE A 256 6.33 5.44 7.03
CA ILE A 256 5.94 4.49 8.08
C ILE A 256 5.60 5.23 9.38
N LEU A 257 6.36 6.26 9.76
CA LEU A 257 6.06 7.05 10.96
C LEU A 257 4.71 7.78 10.82
N VAL A 258 4.44 8.35 9.65
CA VAL A 258 3.12 8.94 9.34
C VAL A 258 2.03 7.88 9.42
N GLY A 259 2.24 6.71 8.82
CA GLY A 259 1.31 5.58 8.90
C GLY A 259 1.01 5.19 10.35
N LEU A 260 2.01 5.15 11.24
CA LEU A 260 1.81 4.88 12.66
C LEU A 260 0.95 5.93 13.37
N MET A 261 1.09 7.22 13.02
CA MET A 261 0.21 8.27 13.55
C MET A 261 -1.25 8.02 13.14
N LEU A 262 -1.49 7.55 11.91
CA LEU A 262 -2.84 7.24 11.41
C LEU A 262 -3.39 5.92 11.99
N VAL A 263 -2.54 4.95 12.30
CA VAL A 263 -2.93 3.70 12.98
C VAL A 263 -3.40 3.96 14.43
N ALA A 264 -2.87 4.99 15.09
CA ALA A 264 -3.20 5.30 16.49
C ALA A 264 -4.72 5.45 16.77
N PRO A 265 -5.49 6.28 16.05
CA PRO A 265 -6.94 6.37 16.26
C PRO A 265 -7.69 5.07 15.91
N ASN A 266 -7.18 4.27 14.97
CA ASN A 266 -7.75 2.95 14.69
C ASN A 266 -7.62 2.00 15.90
N TRP A 267 -6.46 2.04 16.56
CA TRP A 267 -6.26 1.33 17.81
C TRP A 267 -7.16 1.90 18.92
N ALA A 268 -7.30 3.22 19.05
CA ALA A 268 -8.21 3.83 20.03
C ALA A 268 -9.66 3.35 19.86
N LEU A 269 -10.14 3.25 18.61
CA LEU A 269 -11.48 2.71 18.32
C LEU A 269 -11.61 1.23 18.68
N SER A 270 -10.57 0.44 18.39
CA SER A 270 -10.56 -0.99 18.77
C SER A 270 -10.62 -1.19 20.28
N GLU A 271 -10.00 -0.28 21.06
CA GLU A 271 -10.03 -0.29 22.53
C GLU A 271 -11.46 -0.11 23.07
N LEU A 272 -12.26 0.77 22.45
CA LEU A 272 -13.67 0.95 22.82
C LEU A 272 -14.48 -0.34 22.60
N VAL A 273 -14.24 -1.01 21.48
CA VAL A 273 -14.92 -2.27 21.14
C VAL A 273 -14.45 -3.40 22.05
N PHE A 274 -13.15 -3.52 22.30
CA PHE A 274 -12.59 -4.53 23.20
C PHE A 274 -13.05 -4.35 24.63
N ALA A 275 -13.11 -3.11 25.15
CA ALA A 275 -13.65 -2.85 26.47
C ALA A 275 -15.09 -3.37 26.63
N LYS A 276 -15.93 -3.14 25.62
CA LYS A 276 -17.31 -3.65 25.58
C LYS A 276 -17.37 -5.18 25.49
N LEU A 277 -16.57 -5.80 24.62
CA LEU A 277 -16.54 -7.26 24.44
C LEU A 277 -15.99 -8.00 25.65
N ASP A 278 -14.99 -7.43 26.33
CA ASP A 278 -14.38 -7.99 27.53
C ASP A 278 -15.07 -7.56 28.83
N GLN A 279 -16.19 -6.83 28.74
CA GLN A 279 -16.94 -6.31 29.88
C GLN A 279 -16.06 -5.57 30.89
N ARG A 280 -15.07 -4.83 30.39
CA ARG A 280 -14.13 -4.04 31.20
C ARG A 280 -14.33 -2.54 30.95
N GLN A 281 -13.79 -1.73 31.84
CA GLN A 281 -13.79 -0.28 31.64
C GLN A 281 -12.87 0.11 30.47
N VAL A 282 -13.28 1.15 29.75
CA VAL A 282 -12.48 1.77 28.68
C VAL A 282 -11.28 2.47 29.32
N ASN A 283 -10.09 2.25 28.76
CA ASN A 283 -8.92 3.02 29.15
C ASN A 283 -8.92 4.39 28.43
N TRP A 284 -9.65 5.36 28.99
CA TRP A 284 -9.76 6.70 28.40
C TRP A 284 -8.44 7.46 28.29
N ARG A 285 -7.46 7.16 29.16
CA ARG A 285 -6.11 7.73 29.05
C ARG A 285 -5.41 7.26 27.77
N LEU A 286 -5.47 5.95 27.49
CA LEU A 286 -4.93 5.39 26.26
C LEU A 286 -5.63 5.96 25.02
N VAL A 287 -6.97 6.01 25.04
CA VAL A 287 -7.77 6.58 23.94
C VAL A 287 -7.37 8.05 23.69
N GLY A 288 -7.28 8.86 24.74
CA GLY A 288 -6.88 10.26 24.63
C GLY A 288 -5.49 10.44 24.01
N VAL A 289 -4.50 9.65 24.45
CA VAL A 289 -3.14 9.68 23.87
C VAL A 289 -3.16 9.30 22.39
N LEU A 290 -3.83 8.20 22.03
CA LEU A 290 -3.86 7.71 20.66
C LEU A 290 -4.57 8.65 19.69
N VAL A 291 -5.64 9.32 20.14
CA VAL A 291 -6.36 10.34 19.35
C VAL A 291 -5.54 11.63 19.23
N ALA A 292 -4.73 11.97 20.22
CA ALA A 292 -3.87 13.15 20.18
C ALA A 292 -2.71 13.02 19.18
N LEU A 293 -2.24 11.81 18.86
CA LEU A 293 -1.07 11.59 17.99
C LEU A 293 -1.20 12.20 16.59
N PRO A 294 -2.30 11.99 15.83
CA PRO A 294 -2.52 12.71 14.57
C PRO A 294 -2.52 14.22 14.71
N LEU A 295 -3.04 14.77 15.82
CA LEU A 295 -3.08 16.22 16.07
C LEU A 295 -1.67 16.76 16.31
N VAL A 296 -0.83 16.01 17.04
CA VAL A 296 0.59 16.33 17.22
C VAL A 296 1.32 16.29 15.87
N SER A 297 1.04 15.29 15.03
CA SER A 297 1.58 15.21 13.66
C SER A 297 1.20 16.44 12.83
N ALA A 298 -0.07 16.83 12.85
CA ALA A 298 -0.57 18.02 12.16
C ALA A 298 0.06 19.32 12.69
N GLY A 299 0.19 19.44 14.02
CA GLY A 299 0.82 20.60 14.66
C GLY A 299 2.30 20.73 14.29
N TYR A 300 3.04 19.62 14.34
CA TYR A 300 4.42 19.58 13.85
C TYR A 300 4.49 19.99 12.38
N GLY A 301 3.61 19.46 11.54
CA GLY A 301 3.64 19.75 10.12
C GLY A 301 3.28 21.18 9.79
N ALA A 302 2.32 21.79 10.47
CA ALA A 302 1.99 23.21 10.29
C ALA A 302 3.20 24.11 10.62
N LEU A 303 3.91 23.82 11.73
CA LEU A 303 5.13 24.54 12.09
C LEU A 303 6.24 24.34 11.06
N ARG A 304 6.43 23.09 10.62
CA ARG A 304 7.49 22.74 9.67
C ARG A 304 7.27 23.38 8.31
N ILE A 305 6.05 23.35 7.79
CA ILE A 305 5.67 24.00 6.53
C ILE A 305 6.00 25.49 6.60
N SER A 306 5.59 26.18 7.67
CA SER A 306 5.90 27.61 7.84
C SER A 306 7.41 27.91 7.85
N GLN A 307 8.22 27.05 8.49
CA GLN A 307 9.69 27.20 8.49
C GLN A 307 10.28 27.00 7.09
N VAL A 308 9.81 25.99 6.35
CA VAL A 308 10.26 25.73 4.97
C VAL A 308 9.84 26.88 4.06
N ASP A 309 8.61 27.36 4.16
CA ASP A 309 8.11 28.47 3.35
C ASP A 309 8.91 29.75 3.58
N ALA A 310 9.26 30.06 4.83
CA ALA A 310 10.11 31.20 5.16
C ALA A 310 11.52 31.05 4.56
N ALA A 311 12.11 29.86 4.64
CA ALA A 311 13.41 29.57 4.03
C ALA A 311 13.36 29.68 2.50
N VAL A 312 12.31 29.14 1.88
CA VAL A 312 12.07 29.24 0.43
C VAL A 312 11.90 30.70 0.04
N ALA A 313 11.14 31.50 0.79
CA ALA A 313 10.93 32.93 0.51
C ALA A 313 12.25 33.73 0.51
N ALA A 314 13.16 33.42 1.44
CA ALA A 314 14.46 34.06 1.55
C ALA A 314 15.51 33.55 0.52
N ALA A 315 15.27 32.39 -0.10
CA ALA A 315 16.21 31.80 -1.04
C ALA A 315 16.21 32.53 -2.40
N PRO A 316 17.36 32.59 -3.10
CA PRO A 316 17.43 33.01 -4.50
C PRO A 316 16.41 32.25 -5.35
N LYS A 317 15.77 32.95 -6.29
CA LYS A 317 14.74 32.37 -7.17
C LYS A 317 15.34 32.03 -8.52
N ALA A 318 14.93 30.90 -9.08
CA ALA A 318 15.23 30.50 -10.46
C ALA A 318 13.92 30.39 -11.25
N LYS A 319 13.91 30.89 -12.48
CA LYS A 319 12.79 30.74 -13.42
C LYS A 319 12.99 29.44 -14.20
N VAL A 320 12.22 28.42 -13.83
CA VAL A 320 12.29 27.08 -14.43
C VAL A 320 11.12 26.87 -15.39
N GLY A 321 11.42 26.46 -16.62
CA GLY A 321 10.44 25.99 -17.60
C GLY A 321 10.31 24.48 -17.57
N VAL A 322 9.08 23.96 -17.53
CA VAL A 322 8.82 22.51 -17.63
C VAL A 322 8.06 22.26 -18.93
N VAL A 323 8.60 21.40 -19.79
CA VAL A 323 8.04 21.14 -21.13
C VAL A 323 7.50 19.72 -21.20
N GLN A 324 6.19 19.58 -21.36
CA GLN A 324 5.52 18.30 -21.51
C GLN A 324 4.95 18.15 -22.93
N ALA A 325 5.59 17.34 -23.77
CA ALA A 325 5.16 17.17 -25.16
C ALA A 325 3.83 16.42 -25.35
N ASN A 326 3.27 15.85 -24.27
CA ASN A 326 2.02 15.09 -24.27
C ASN A 326 1.97 14.03 -25.39
N MET A 327 2.97 13.13 -25.41
CA MET A 327 3.07 12.07 -26.41
C MET A 327 2.79 10.71 -25.78
N SER A 328 1.95 9.91 -26.44
CA SER A 328 1.66 8.53 -26.04
C SER A 328 2.91 7.66 -26.17
N LEU A 329 2.96 6.56 -25.41
CA LEU A 329 4.09 5.64 -25.47
C LEU A 329 4.27 5.03 -26.87
N ILE A 330 3.17 4.73 -27.56
CA ILE A 330 3.20 4.17 -28.93
C ILE A 330 3.73 5.21 -29.91
N ALA A 331 3.21 6.44 -29.88
CA ALA A 331 3.69 7.52 -30.74
C ALA A 331 5.19 7.80 -30.54
N LYS A 332 5.69 7.73 -29.28
CA LYS A 332 7.12 7.86 -28.99
C LYS A 332 7.97 6.74 -29.60
N ARG A 333 7.44 5.51 -29.74
CA ARG A 333 8.16 4.38 -30.34
C ARG A 333 8.22 4.49 -31.86
N GLU A 334 7.14 4.97 -32.47
CA GLU A 334 7.00 5.13 -33.92
C GLU A 334 7.84 6.32 -34.44
N ASP A 335 7.82 7.45 -33.74
CA ASP A 335 8.65 8.63 -34.08
C ASP A 335 9.52 9.07 -32.91
N LYS A 336 10.63 8.35 -32.72
CA LYS A 336 11.61 8.61 -31.65
C LYS A 336 12.22 10.01 -31.74
N GLU A 337 12.40 10.54 -32.95
CA GLU A 337 13.00 11.87 -33.15
C GLU A 337 11.96 12.99 -33.05
N GLY A 338 10.69 12.72 -33.41
CA GLY A 338 9.58 13.66 -33.25
C GLY A 338 9.36 14.06 -31.81
N GLY A 339 9.61 13.13 -30.88
CA GLY A 339 9.71 13.41 -29.46
C GLY A 339 10.66 14.56 -29.17
N LEU A 340 11.93 14.41 -29.53
CA LEU A 340 12.94 15.43 -29.31
C LEU A 340 12.57 16.76 -30.00
N ARG A 341 12.22 16.71 -31.29
CA ARG A 341 11.84 17.91 -32.06
C ARG A 341 10.71 18.68 -31.40
N ARG A 342 9.69 17.99 -30.88
CA ARG A 342 8.56 18.61 -30.19
C ARG A 342 8.98 19.26 -28.88
N HIS A 343 9.86 18.62 -28.09
CA HIS A 343 10.36 19.22 -26.85
C HIS A 343 11.23 20.45 -27.12
N VAL A 344 12.11 20.40 -28.12
CA VAL A 344 12.93 21.57 -28.53
C VAL A 344 12.03 22.73 -28.97
N ARG A 345 11.06 22.46 -29.85
CA ARG A 345 10.12 23.49 -30.32
C ARG A 345 9.34 24.12 -29.17
N LEU A 346 8.74 23.31 -28.29
CA LEU A 346 7.99 23.80 -27.13
C LEU A 346 8.88 24.57 -26.15
N SER A 347 10.16 24.19 -26.02
CA SER A 347 11.14 24.95 -25.22
C SER A 347 11.41 26.33 -25.82
N GLN A 348 11.61 26.40 -27.12
CA GLN A 348 11.82 27.66 -27.84
C GLN A 348 10.57 28.56 -27.76
N GLU A 349 9.38 28.00 -27.93
CA GLU A 349 8.10 28.72 -27.76
C GLU A 349 7.98 29.28 -26.33
N LEU A 350 8.31 28.47 -25.32
CA LEU A 350 8.28 28.88 -23.92
C LEU A 350 9.26 30.03 -23.64
N ILE A 351 10.52 29.91 -24.09
CA ILE A 351 11.54 30.96 -23.93
C ILE A 351 11.13 32.25 -24.64
N ARG A 352 10.55 32.16 -25.84
CA ARG A 352 10.06 33.35 -26.57
C ARG A 352 8.93 34.04 -25.83
N LYS A 353 8.02 33.27 -25.22
CA LYS A 353 6.85 33.79 -24.51
C LYS A 353 7.22 34.38 -23.15
N GLU A 354 8.04 33.67 -22.39
CA GLU A 354 8.31 33.96 -20.97
C GLU A 354 9.61 34.75 -20.76
N GLY A 355 10.45 34.90 -21.79
CA GLY A 355 11.77 35.49 -21.69
C GLY A 355 12.84 34.49 -21.22
N PRO A 356 14.01 34.96 -20.76
CA PRO A 356 15.11 34.09 -20.35
C PRO A 356 14.70 33.21 -19.16
N LEU A 357 15.09 31.93 -19.23
CA LEU A 357 14.87 30.92 -18.20
C LEU A 357 16.23 30.44 -17.68
N ASP A 358 16.30 30.11 -16.40
CA ASP A 358 17.53 29.56 -15.78
C ASP A 358 17.67 28.06 -16.01
N LEU A 359 16.55 27.35 -16.20
CA LEU A 359 16.51 25.91 -16.43
C LEU A 359 15.28 25.53 -17.27
N VAL A 360 15.45 24.57 -18.19
CA VAL A 360 14.34 23.90 -18.87
C VAL A 360 14.40 22.41 -18.57
N VAL A 361 13.28 21.84 -18.13
CA VAL A 361 13.16 20.43 -17.73
C VAL A 361 12.25 19.69 -18.71
N TRP A 362 12.73 18.55 -19.22
CA TRP A 362 11.97 17.63 -20.06
C TRP A 362 11.64 16.34 -19.29
N PRO A 363 10.51 15.67 -19.62
CA PRO A 363 10.10 14.44 -18.96
C PRO A 363 11.01 13.26 -19.33
N GLU A 364 10.86 12.17 -18.58
CA GLU A 364 11.48 10.88 -18.87
C GLU A 364 11.25 10.49 -20.35
N THR A 365 12.30 9.95 -20.98
CA THR A 365 12.32 9.54 -22.40
C THR A 365 11.98 10.66 -23.41
N ALA A 366 12.17 11.93 -23.07
CA ALA A 366 12.10 13.02 -24.06
C ALA A 366 13.10 12.82 -25.21
N VAL A 367 14.27 12.26 -24.89
CA VAL A 367 15.21 11.71 -25.88
C VAL A 367 15.05 10.20 -25.90
N ALA A 368 14.23 9.69 -26.82
CA ALA A 368 13.87 8.27 -26.91
C ALA A 368 14.92 7.42 -27.65
N ARG A 369 16.22 7.67 -27.38
CA ARG A 369 17.36 7.01 -28.03
C ARG A 369 18.43 6.67 -27.00
N ALA A 370 18.98 5.46 -27.09
CA ALA A 370 20.19 5.10 -26.36
C ALA A 370 21.38 5.83 -27.01
N MET A 371 22.20 6.49 -26.19
CA MET A 371 23.37 7.23 -26.65
C MET A 371 24.62 6.80 -25.89
N ASP A 372 25.74 6.74 -26.63
CA ASP A 372 27.06 6.62 -26.04
C ASP A 372 27.42 7.94 -25.37
N GLU A 373 27.82 7.90 -24.10
CA GLU A 373 28.16 9.06 -23.30
C GLU A 373 29.22 9.95 -23.98
N ARG A 374 30.17 9.36 -24.72
CA ARG A 374 31.21 10.08 -25.45
C ARG A 374 30.67 10.96 -26.58
N ASN A 375 29.49 10.62 -27.11
CA ASN A 375 28.85 11.31 -28.22
C ASN A 375 27.66 12.16 -27.79
N ALA A 376 27.25 12.09 -26.52
CA ALA A 376 26.05 12.75 -26.02
C ALA A 376 26.16 14.28 -26.14
N ALA A 377 27.28 14.86 -25.75
CA ALA A 377 27.51 16.32 -25.83
C ALA A 377 27.34 16.85 -27.26
N THR A 378 28.03 16.24 -28.22
CA THR A 378 27.96 16.61 -29.63
C THR A 378 26.56 16.41 -30.21
N TYR A 379 25.84 15.37 -29.76
CA TYR A 379 24.45 15.19 -30.16
C TYR A 379 23.57 16.33 -29.66
N TYR A 380 23.70 16.73 -28.39
CA TYR A 380 22.89 17.80 -27.84
C TYR A 380 23.22 19.16 -28.47
N GLU A 381 24.48 19.53 -28.62
CA GLU A 381 24.91 20.77 -29.28
C GLU A 381 24.34 20.92 -30.71
N ARG A 382 24.13 19.79 -31.39
CA ARG A 382 23.59 19.79 -32.75
C ARG A 382 22.06 19.84 -32.80
N ASN A 383 21.37 19.35 -31.78
CA ASN A 383 19.93 19.06 -31.86
C ASN A 383 19.06 19.82 -30.84
N VAL A 384 19.65 20.48 -29.85
CA VAL A 384 18.97 21.23 -28.78
C VAL A 384 19.53 22.64 -28.75
#